data_AF-A0A1I7IRF5-F1
#
_entry.id   AF-A0A1I7IRF5-F1
#
_cell.length_a   1.000
_cell.length_b   1.000
_cell.length_c   1.000
_cell.angle_alpha   90.00
_cell.angle_beta   90.00
_cell.angle_gamma   90.00
#
_symmetry.space_group_name_H-M   'P 1'
#
loop_
_entity.id
_entity.type
_entity.pdbx_description
1 polymer ?
#
loop_
_entity_poly.entity_id
_entity_poly.type
_entity_poly.pdbx_seq_one_letter_code
_entity_poly.pdbx_strand_id
1 'polypeptide(L)'
;MNNYGNVEIKIVDLQRHSHNIYKFLLYYNPYDQNTVNSWFYLASGIEYVHFLSDKYDDYVQWCGSAIEYENHRSKFHSDLILNLTRFNYIWGGLEAFIDSFDFPNCPSRSGKINKVNYYLKINFLENYEMIEFYKETVYYLKKLLSLNSWYLNDSEINSISECECKELIGLKIVYKIRNLFAHGSLKFSEPDGWHHTTPYDNEIIITSTRLVLFTLQMLFISVYDDLNFKIPKRLHDRIEKGAKASDFLFSMHLKSYKYN
;
A
#
# COMPACT_ATOMS: atom_id res chain seq x y z
N MET A 1 9.00 -29.85 -19.49
CA MET A 1 8.16 -28.82 -20.15
C MET A 1 6.74 -28.99 -19.66
N ASN A 2 6.38 -28.31 -18.56
CA ASN A 2 5.00 -28.28 -18.06
C ASN A 2 4.43 -26.91 -18.41
N ASN A 3 3.40 -26.93 -19.27
CA ASN A 3 2.53 -25.80 -19.58
C ASN A 3 1.82 -25.36 -18.29
N TYR A 4 2.39 -24.37 -17.59
CA TYR A 4 1.60 -23.52 -16.72
C TYR A 4 0.85 -22.55 -17.61
N GLY A 5 -0.43 -22.83 -17.82
CA GLY A 5 -1.34 -21.85 -18.43
C GLY A 5 -1.22 -20.54 -17.66
N ASN A 6 -0.95 -19.47 -18.40
CA ASN A 6 -0.94 -18.09 -17.91
C ASN A 6 -2.28 -17.78 -17.22
N VAL A 7 -2.36 -17.97 -15.90
CA VAL A 7 -3.37 -17.30 -15.08
C VAL A 7 -2.89 -15.86 -14.94
N GLU A 8 -3.36 -15.01 -15.85
CA GLU A 8 -3.10 -13.58 -15.83
C GLU A 8 -3.39 -13.03 -14.42
N ILE A 9 -2.39 -12.40 -13.79
CA ILE A 9 -2.51 -11.91 -12.41
C ILE A 9 -3.66 -10.89 -12.35
N LYS A 10 -4.66 -11.22 -11.52
CA LYS A 10 -5.99 -10.60 -11.44
C LYS A 10 -6.07 -9.32 -10.59
N ILE A 11 -4.97 -8.82 -10.04
CA ILE A 11 -4.97 -7.65 -9.14
C ILE A 11 -4.80 -6.35 -9.95
N VAL A 12 -5.55 -5.29 -9.61
CA VAL A 12 -5.35 -3.95 -10.18
C VAL A 12 -4.06 -3.31 -9.67
N ASP A 13 -3.48 -2.35 -10.38
CA ASP A 13 -2.33 -1.57 -9.89
C ASP A 13 -2.65 -0.75 -8.62
N LEU A 14 -1.62 -0.19 -7.98
CA LEU A 14 -1.78 0.55 -6.72
C LEU A 14 -2.65 1.79 -6.87
N GLN A 15 -2.51 2.52 -7.98
CA GLN A 15 -3.27 3.73 -8.26
C GLN A 15 -4.75 3.41 -8.41
N ARG A 16 -5.08 2.34 -9.12
CA ARG A 16 -6.44 1.89 -9.34
C ARG A 16 -7.08 1.39 -8.05
N HIS A 17 -6.34 0.67 -7.20
CA HIS A 17 -6.84 0.24 -5.90
C HIS A 17 -7.10 1.46 -4.99
N SER A 18 -6.17 2.41 -4.95
CA SER A 18 -6.32 3.69 -4.24
C SER A 18 -7.53 4.50 -4.76
N HIS A 19 -7.70 4.57 -6.08
CA HIS A 19 -8.86 5.21 -6.70
C HIS A 19 -10.17 4.53 -6.33
N ASN A 20 -10.18 3.19 -6.24
CA ASN A 20 -11.37 2.45 -5.82
C ASN A 20 -11.74 2.75 -4.36
N ILE A 21 -10.75 2.94 -3.47
CA ILE A 21 -10.98 3.43 -2.11
C ILE A 21 -11.58 4.84 -2.11
N TYR A 22 -10.97 5.78 -2.85
CA TYR A 22 -11.49 7.14 -3.01
C TYR A 22 -12.96 7.13 -3.44
N LYS A 23 -13.27 6.32 -4.45
CA LYS A 23 -14.61 6.15 -4.98
C LYS A 23 -15.56 5.60 -3.94
N PHE A 24 -15.19 4.55 -3.21
CA PHE A 24 -16.03 4.01 -2.13
C PHE A 24 -16.39 5.11 -1.12
N LEU A 25 -15.40 5.84 -0.62
CA LEU A 25 -15.61 6.90 0.37
C LEU A 25 -16.52 8.03 -0.17
N LEU A 26 -16.31 8.42 -1.43
CA LEU A 26 -17.15 9.43 -2.10
C LEU A 26 -18.62 9.00 -2.19
N TYR A 27 -18.91 7.73 -2.50
CA TYR A 27 -20.29 7.25 -2.61
C TYR A 27 -20.92 6.92 -1.27
N TYR A 28 -20.12 6.51 -0.28
CA TYR A 28 -20.60 6.25 1.08
C TYR A 28 -21.11 7.54 1.73
N ASN A 29 -20.37 8.64 1.59
CA ASN A 29 -20.79 9.93 2.12
C ASN A 29 -20.46 11.08 1.14
N PRO A 30 -21.33 11.34 0.14
CA PRO A 30 -21.05 12.31 -0.94
C PRO A 30 -21.04 13.77 -0.49
N TYR A 31 -21.58 14.05 0.71
CA TYR A 31 -21.61 15.38 1.31
C TYR A 31 -20.51 15.57 2.36
N ASP A 32 -19.70 14.54 2.62
CA ASP A 32 -18.60 14.65 3.57
C ASP A 32 -17.49 15.52 3.03
N GLN A 33 -17.10 16.51 3.82
CA GLN A 33 -15.86 17.27 3.60
C GLN A 33 -14.65 16.55 4.22
N ASN A 34 -14.83 15.32 4.74
CA ASN A 34 -13.74 14.56 5.31
C ASN A 34 -12.59 14.40 4.32
N THR A 35 -11.45 14.97 4.72
CA THR A 35 -10.20 15.00 3.97
C THR A 35 -9.62 13.63 3.65
N VAL A 36 -10.08 12.55 4.31
CA VAL A 36 -9.60 11.17 4.09
C VAL A 36 -9.67 10.77 2.61
N ASN A 37 -10.77 11.08 1.91
CA ASN A 37 -10.92 10.71 0.50
C ASN A 37 -9.87 11.39 -0.41
N SER A 38 -9.40 12.58 -0.04
CA SER A 38 -8.49 13.41 -0.84
C SER A 38 -7.09 12.81 -0.88
N TRP A 39 -6.66 12.14 0.20
CA TRP A 39 -5.40 11.39 0.24
C TRP A 39 -5.35 10.30 -0.82
N PHE A 40 -6.43 9.54 -0.97
CA PHE A 40 -6.53 8.45 -1.95
C PHE A 40 -6.73 8.97 -3.38
N TYR A 41 -7.46 10.08 -3.53
CA TYR A 41 -7.55 10.77 -4.82
C TYR A 41 -6.16 11.19 -5.31
N LEU A 42 -5.39 11.91 -4.48
CA LEU A 42 -4.04 12.35 -4.82
C LEU A 42 -3.13 11.16 -5.12
N ALA A 43 -3.07 10.15 -4.23
CA ALA A 43 -2.25 8.96 -4.46
C ALA A 43 -2.55 8.25 -5.79
N SER A 44 -3.82 8.21 -6.19
CA SER A 44 -4.23 7.59 -7.46
C SER A 44 -3.79 8.38 -8.70
N GLY A 45 -3.70 9.71 -8.60
CA GLY A 45 -3.39 10.61 -9.72
C GLY A 45 -1.91 10.87 -9.96
N ILE A 46 -1.02 10.48 -9.05
CA ILE A 46 0.43 10.69 -9.23
C ILE A 46 0.96 9.68 -10.24
N GLU A 47 1.23 10.14 -11.45
CA GLU A 47 1.75 9.32 -12.55
C GLU A 47 3.28 9.34 -12.65
N TYR A 48 3.90 10.47 -12.32
CA TYR A 48 5.33 10.70 -12.52
C TYR A 48 5.90 11.64 -11.47
N VAL A 49 7.14 11.38 -11.05
CA VAL A 49 7.97 12.29 -10.25
C VAL A 49 9.29 12.47 -10.97
N HIS A 50 9.63 13.72 -11.27
CA HIS A 50 10.91 14.06 -11.91
C HIS A 50 11.99 14.24 -10.84
N PHE A 51 12.99 13.37 -10.84
CA PHE A 51 14.17 13.49 -9.99
C PHE A 51 15.45 13.43 -10.83
N LEU A 52 16.35 14.38 -10.58
CA LEU A 52 17.65 14.47 -11.22
C LEU A 52 18.71 14.49 -10.12
N SER A 53 19.55 13.46 -10.06
CA SER A 53 20.59 13.33 -9.03
C SER A 53 21.77 14.27 -9.24
N ASP A 54 21.99 14.71 -10.49
CA ASP A 54 23.08 15.55 -10.95
C ASP A 54 22.69 17.02 -11.14
N LYS A 55 21.47 17.41 -10.73
CA LYS A 55 20.92 18.77 -11.00
C LYS A 55 21.86 19.91 -10.61
N TYR A 56 22.70 19.69 -9.60
CA TYR A 56 23.65 20.68 -9.08
C TYR A 56 25.10 20.18 -9.14
N ASP A 57 25.40 19.20 -10.00
CA ASP A 57 26.75 18.67 -10.19
C ASP A 57 27.30 19.05 -11.58
N ASP A 58 28.03 20.16 -11.63
CA ASP A 58 28.63 20.69 -12.86
C ASP A 58 29.72 19.78 -13.45
N TYR A 59 30.18 18.76 -12.71
CA TYR A 59 31.30 17.90 -13.11
C TYR A 59 30.85 16.63 -13.85
N VAL A 60 29.56 16.26 -13.78
CA VAL A 60 29.02 15.04 -14.41
C VAL A 60 29.18 15.08 -15.93
N GLN A 61 29.06 16.25 -16.55
CA GLN A 61 29.08 16.42 -18.01
C GLN A 61 30.44 16.16 -18.68
N TRP A 62 31.49 15.96 -17.89
CA TRP A 62 32.87 15.88 -18.39
C TRP A 62 33.33 14.44 -18.66
N CYS A 63 32.52 13.44 -18.28
CA CYS A 63 32.83 12.02 -18.47
C CYS A 63 31.60 11.24 -18.93
N GLY A 64 31.69 10.57 -20.09
CA GLY A 64 30.57 9.80 -20.65
C GLY A 64 30.03 8.72 -19.71
N SER A 65 30.91 7.99 -19.01
CA SER A 65 30.50 6.98 -18.02
C SER A 65 29.84 7.59 -16.78
N ALA A 66 30.24 8.80 -16.38
CA ALA A 66 29.58 9.50 -15.27
C ALA A 66 28.16 9.94 -15.66
N ILE A 67 27.98 10.47 -16.87
CA ILE A 67 26.67 10.81 -17.43
C ILE A 67 25.76 9.57 -17.48
N GLU A 68 26.29 8.44 -17.96
CA GLU A 68 25.53 7.19 -18.05
C GLU A 68 25.09 6.68 -16.67
N TYR A 69 25.98 6.68 -15.69
CA TYR A 69 25.65 6.33 -14.31
C TYR A 69 24.58 7.26 -13.72
N GLU A 70 24.73 8.58 -13.86
CA GLU A 70 23.77 9.55 -13.32
C GLU A 70 22.40 9.46 -13.99
N ASN A 71 22.34 9.13 -15.29
CA ASN A 71 21.08 8.86 -15.98
C ASN A 71 20.38 7.62 -15.40
N HIS A 72 21.12 6.54 -15.16
CA HIS A 72 20.57 5.33 -14.53
C HIS A 72 20.12 5.60 -13.09
N ARG A 73 20.91 6.35 -12.32
CA ARG A 73 20.61 6.72 -10.94
C ARG A 73 19.38 7.61 -10.85
N SER A 74 19.29 8.64 -11.70
CA SER A 74 18.14 9.54 -11.78
C SER A 74 16.86 8.79 -12.15
N LYS A 75 16.94 7.84 -13.08
CA LYS A 75 15.80 6.98 -13.44
C LYS A 75 15.36 6.11 -12.28
N PHE A 76 16.29 5.36 -11.68
CA PHE A 76 16.00 4.48 -10.54
C PHE A 76 15.39 5.26 -9.36
N HIS A 77 15.99 6.39 -8.99
CA HIS A 77 15.46 7.23 -7.92
C HIS A 77 14.12 7.89 -8.28
N SER A 78 13.88 8.28 -9.53
CA SER A 78 12.57 8.77 -9.97
C SER A 78 11.47 7.73 -9.73
N ASP A 79 11.73 6.46 -10.08
CA ASP A 79 10.79 5.35 -9.87
C ASP A 79 10.56 5.08 -8.37
N LEU A 80 11.64 5.06 -7.57
CA LEU A 80 11.55 4.85 -6.14
C LEU A 80 10.79 5.99 -5.43
N ILE A 81 11.12 7.24 -5.76
CA ILE A 81 10.46 8.42 -5.19
C ILE A 81 9.00 8.47 -5.61
N LEU A 82 8.66 8.09 -6.84
CA LEU A 82 7.27 7.96 -7.28
C LEU A 82 6.49 7.01 -6.36
N ASN A 83 7.03 5.83 -6.08
CA ASN A 83 6.37 4.85 -5.23
C ASN A 83 6.36 5.25 -3.75
N LEU A 84 7.42 5.88 -3.23
CA LEU A 84 7.43 6.48 -1.89
C LEU A 84 6.41 7.59 -1.73
N THR A 85 6.24 8.43 -2.76
CA THR A 85 5.25 9.52 -2.73
C THR A 85 3.84 8.93 -2.63
N ARG A 86 3.51 7.95 -3.48
CA ARG A 86 2.23 7.23 -3.41
C ARG A 86 2.03 6.54 -2.06
N PHE A 87 3.06 5.86 -1.55
CA PHE A 87 3.04 5.22 -0.24
C PHE A 87 2.72 6.22 0.87
N ASN A 88 3.36 7.39 0.88
CA ASN A 88 3.15 8.42 1.91
C ASN A 88 1.72 8.98 1.87
N TYR A 89 1.15 9.24 0.69
CA TYR A 89 -0.24 9.66 0.60
C TYR A 89 -1.21 8.58 1.08
N ILE A 90 -0.98 7.32 0.70
CA ILE A 90 -1.82 6.18 1.13
C ILE A 90 -1.71 5.94 2.64
N TRP A 91 -0.50 6.03 3.19
CA TRP A 91 -0.24 5.93 4.62
C TRP A 91 -0.91 7.09 5.38
N GLY A 92 -0.80 8.33 4.88
CA GLY A 92 -1.50 9.48 5.43
C GLY A 92 -3.03 9.31 5.41
N GLY A 93 -3.57 8.75 4.33
CA GLY A 93 -4.98 8.38 4.22
C GLY A 93 -5.40 7.33 5.25
N LEU A 94 -4.55 6.32 5.51
CA LEU A 94 -4.76 5.36 6.60
C LEU A 94 -4.76 6.05 7.97
N GLU A 95 -3.79 6.91 8.26
CA GLU A 95 -3.74 7.59 9.56
C GLU A 95 -4.91 8.54 9.78
N ALA A 96 -5.28 9.31 8.76
CA ALA A 96 -6.45 10.18 8.80
C ALA A 96 -7.75 9.38 8.98
N PHE A 97 -7.86 8.22 8.33
CA PHE A 97 -8.98 7.31 8.54
C PHE A 97 -9.00 6.81 9.99
N ILE A 98 -7.86 6.36 10.52
CA ILE A 98 -7.76 5.91 11.91
C ILE A 98 -8.17 6.99 12.90
N ASP A 99 -7.75 8.23 12.67
CA ASP A 99 -8.09 9.35 13.55
C ASP A 99 -9.56 9.76 13.47
N SER A 100 -10.27 9.35 12.41
CA SER A 100 -11.70 9.61 12.25
C SER A 100 -12.59 8.67 13.08
N PHE A 101 -12.02 7.60 13.68
CA PHE A 101 -12.76 6.59 14.45
C PHE A 101 -12.13 6.36 15.82
N ASP A 102 -12.97 6.10 16.84
CA ASP A 102 -12.47 5.73 18.16
C ASP A 102 -12.27 4.22 18.28
N PHE A 103 -11.16 3.72 17.73
CA PHE A 103 -10.83 2.30 17.84
C PHE A 103 -10.45 1.90 19.27
N PRO A 104 -10.86 0.70 19.73
CA PRO A 104 -10.56 0.23 21.07
C PRO A 104 -9.06 0.12 21.30
N ASN A 105 -8.63 0.49 22.51
CA ASN A 105 -7.25 0.33 22.91
C ASN A 105 -6.88 -1.15 23.03
N CYS A 106 -5.69 -1.51 22.55
CA CYS A 106 -5.09 -2.80 22.82
C CYS A 106 -4.70 -2.89 24.32
N PRO A 107 -5.05 -3.98 25.03
CA PRO A 107 -4.79 -4.10 26.47
C PRO A 107 -3.32 -3.97 26.90
N SER A 108 -2.37 -4.45 26.08
CA SER A 108 -0.95 -4.55 26.46
C SER A 108 -0.04 -3.51 25.81
N ARG A 109 -0.50 -2.79 24.78
CA ARG A 109 0.30 -1.79 24.04
C ARG A 109 -0.56 -0.68 23.45
N SER A 110 -0.11 0.56 23.65
CA SER A 110 -0.70 1.73 23.00
C SER A 110 -0.19 1.91 21.56
N GLY A 111 -0.86 2.75 20.78
CA GLY A 111 -0.45 3.15 19.43
C GLY A 111 -1.49 2.82 18.35
N LYS A 112 -1.61 3.71 17.34
CA LYS A 112 -2.62 3.65 16.28
C LYS A 112 -2.67 2.28 15.59
N ILE A 113 -1.51 1.75 15.21
CA ILE A 113 -1.39 0.46 14.51
C ILE A 113 -1.82 -0.72 15.41
N ASN A 114 -1.54 -0.66 16.71
CA ASN A 114 -1.97 -1.70 17.64
C ASN A 114 -3.49 -1.68 17.85
N LYS A 115 -4.11 -0.49 17.91
CA LYS A 115 -5.58 -0.35 17.96
C LYS A 115 -6.24 -0.95 16.73
N VAL A 116 -5.74 -0.63 15.54
CA VAL A 116 -6.24 -1.15 14.27
C VAL A 116 -6.15 -2.67 14.19
N ASN A 117 -4.98 -3.24 14.50
CA ASN A 117 -4.81 -4.69 14.48
C ASN A 117 -5.73 -5.40 15.47
N TYR A 118 -5.90 -4.83 16.67
CA TYR A 118 -6.81 -5.37 17.67
C TYR A 118 -8.27 -5.30 17.21
N TYR A 119 -8.68 -4.15 16.65
CA TYR A 119 -10.03 -3.98 16.11
C TYR A 119 -10.34 -4.95 14.96
N LEU A 120 -9.42 -5.12 14.01
CA LEU A 120 -9.60 -6.08 12.91
C LEU A 120 -9.61 -7.53 13.42
N LYS A 121 -8.83 -7.86 14.46
CA LYS A 121 -8.85 -9.19 15.05
C LYS A 121 -10.25 -9.57 15.56
N ILE A 122 -10.94 -8.65 16.25
CA ILE A 122 -12.25 -8.93 16.86
C ILE A 122 -13.42 -8.70 15.89
N ASN A 123 -13.34 -7.73 14.97
CA ASN A 123 -14.47 -7.37 14.09
C ASN A 123 -14.36 -7.93 12.67
N PHE A 124 -13.15 -8.17 12.16
CA PHE A 124 -12.95 -8.69 10.81
C PHE A 124 -12.79 -10.22 10.83
N LEU A 125 -11.78 -10.72 11.54
CA LEU A 125 -11.39 -12.13 11.45
C LEU A 125 -12.40 -13.12 12.04
N GLU A 126 -13.28 -12.67 12.94
CA GLU A 126 -14.37 -13.50 13.47
C GLU A 126 -15.51 -13.69 12.47
N ASN A 127 -15.65 -12.76 11.51
CA ASN A 127 -16.82 -12.67 10.63
C ASN A 127 -16.48 -12.92 9.15
N TYR A 128 -15.23 -12.71 8.74
CA TYR A 128 -14.82 -12.68 7.33
C TYR A 128 -13.51 -13.42 7.09
N GLU A 129 -13.39 -13.96 5.88
CA GLU A 129 -12.12 -14.47 5.39
C GLU A 129 -11.17 -13.33 5.04
N MET A 130 -9.87 -13.62 5.15
CA MET A 130 -8.83 -12.68 4.72
C MET A 130 -9.00 -12.31 3.25
N ILE A 131 -8.79 -11.03 2.93
CA ILE A 131 -8.76 -10.54 1.57
C ILE A 131 -7.78 -11.36 0.71
N GLU A 132 -8.24 -11.76 -0.49
CA GLU A 132 -7.47 -12.53 -1.46
C GLU A 132 -6.11 -11.87 -1.69
N PHE A 133 -5.05 -12.68 -1.79
CA PHE A 133 -3.66 -12.27 -1.96
C PHE A 133 -2.99 -11.55 -0.78
N TYR A 134 -3.69 -11.25 0.31
CA TYR A 134 -3.07 -10.56 1.45
C TYR A 134 -1.92 -11.40 2.04
N LYS A 135 -2.17 -12.69 2.31
CA LYS A 135 -1.18 -13.59 2.95
C LYS A 135 0.04 -13.79 2.06
N GLU A 136 -0.18 -13.94 0.77
CA GLU A 136 0.84 -14.06 -0.28
C GLU A 136 1.68 -12.78 -0.36
N THR A 137 1.03 -11.61 -0.24
CA THR A 137 1.71 -10.31 -0.23
C THR A 137 2.57 -10.14 1.02
N VAL A 138 2.09 -10.58 2.19
CA VAL A 138 2.89 -10.60 3.44
C VAL A 138 4.09 -11.53 3.28
N TYR A 139 3.89 -12.74 2.73
CA TYR A 139 4.97 -13.70 2.49
C TYR A 139 6.01 -13.13 1.53
N TYR A 140 5.57 -12.50 0.44
CA TYR A 140 6.44 -11.87 -0.54
C TYR A 140 7.25 -10.72 0.08
N LEU A 141 6.63 -9.85 0.90
CA LEU A 141 7.35 -8.80 1.61
C LEU A 141 8.43 -9.38 2.54
N LYS A 142 8.11 -10.41 3.32
CA LYS A 142 9.09 -11.08 4.19
C LYS A 142 10.28 -11.64 3.40
N LYS A 143 10.02 -12.22 2.22
CA LYS A 143 11.07 -12.71 1.32
C LYS A 143 11.96 -11.56 0.84
N LEU A 144 11.39 -10.44 0.40
CA LEU A 144 12.16 -9.27 -0.02
C LEU A 144 13.04 -8.71 1.11
N LEU A 145 12.50 -8.64 2.33
CA LEU A 145 13.24 -8.20 3.52
C LEU A 145 14.38 -9.16 3.89
N SER A 146 14.19 -10.48 3.75
CA SER A 146 15.28 -11.45 3.98
C SER A 146 16.43 -11.31 2.98
N LEU A 147 16.14 -10.81 1.78
CA LEU A 147 17.14 -10.49 0.75
C LEU A 147 17.80 -9.12 0.99
N ASN A 148 17.22 -8.27 1.86
CA ASN A 148 17.67 -6.91 2.18
C ASN A 148 17.64 -6.67 3.69
N SER A 149 18.48 -7.40 4.40
CA SER A 149 18.51 -7.44 5.87
C SER A 149 18.83 -6.08 6.53
N TRP A 150 19.25 -5.08 5.76
CA TRP A 150 19.49 -3.72 6.24
C TRP A 150 18.19 -2.92 6.51
N TYR A 151 17.03 -3.37 5.99
CA TYR A 151 15.73 -2.83 6.38
C TYR A 151 15.35 -3.29 7.78
N LEU A 152 15.03 -4.56 7.94
CA LEU A 152 14.54 -5.16 9.18
C LEU A 152 15.16 -6.53 9.37
N ASN A 153 15.56 -6.84 10.59
CA ASN A 153 16.04 -8.18 10.92
C ASN A 153 14.89 -9.14 11.27
N ASP A 154 15.19 -10.44 11.32
CA ASP A 154 14.18 -11.48 11.58
C ASP A 154 13.48 -11.32 12.94
N SER A 155 14.19 -10.82 13.95
CA SER A 155 13.60 -10.57 15.27
C SER A 155 12.56 -9.46 15.22
N GLU A 156 12.80 -8.44 14.39
CA GLU A 156 11.86 -7.35 14.17
C GLU A 156 10.64 -7.82 13.38
N ILE A 157 10.83 -8.63 12.34
CA ILE A 157 9.75 -9.17 11.52
C ILE A 157 8.84 -10.11 12.32
N ASN A 158 9.43 -10.94 13.19
CA ASN A 158 8.70 -11.98 13.92
C ASN A 158 8.26 -11.57 15.33
N SER A 159 8.60 -10.36 15.78
CA SER A 159 8.08 -9.84 17.05
C SER A 159 6.55 -9.83 17.03
N ILE A 160 5.90 -10.66 17.84
CA ILE A 160 4.44 -10.70 18.01
C ILE A 160 4.10 -10.28 19.45
N SER A 161 3.18 -9.33 19.62
CA SER A 161 2.60 -9.00 20.93
C SER A 161 1.20 -9.61 21.11
N GLU A 162 0.65 -9.62 22.32
CA GLU A 162 -0.65 -10.26 22.62
C GLU A 162 -1.84 -9.67 21.85
N CYS A 163 -1.77 -8.39 21.49
CA CYS A 163 -2.79 -7.73 20.67
C CYS A 163 -2.64 -8.00 19.18
N GLU A 164 -1.59 -8.73 18.79
CA GLU A 164 -1.29 -8.97 17.40
C GLU A 164 -1.83 -10.34 16.97
N CYS A 165 -2.51 -10.33 15.84
CA CYS A 165 -2.90 -11.53 15.14
C CYS A 165 -1.81 -11.84 14.12
N LYS A 166 -1.31 -13.08 14.07
CA LYS A 166 -0.26 -13.48 13.11
C LYS A 166 -0.71 -13.23 11.66
N GLU A 167 -2.01 -13.39 11.44
CA GLU A 167 -2.74 -13.17 10.20
C GLU A 167 -2.70 -11.70 9.75
N LEU A 168 -2.53 -10.74 10.67
CA LEU A 168 -2.51 -9.30 10.41
C LEU A 168 -1.11 -8.67 10.54
N ILE A 169 -0.06 -9.48 10.58
CA ILE A 169 1.32 -9.02 10.80
C ILE A 169 1.82 -8.04 9.73
N GLY A 170 1.23 -8.07 8.52
CA GLY A 170 1.60 -7.23 7.38
C GLY A 170 1.66 -5.73 7.72
N LEU A 171 0.60 -5.17 8.30
CA LEU A 171 0.55 -3.74 8.65
C LEU A 171 1.65 -3.34 9.64
N LYS A 172 2.01 -4.22 10.56
CA LYS A 172 3.07 -3.97 11.54
C LYS A 172 4.45 -3.93 10.88
N ILE A 173 4.71 -4.86 9.97
CA ILE A 173 5.96 -4.85 9.19
C ILE A 173 6.07 -3.54 8.42
N VAL A 174 4.98 -3.13 7.76
CA VAL A 174 4.94 -1.86 7.02
C VAL A 174 5.13 -0.65 7.93
N TYR A 175 4.53 -0.63 9.13
CA TYR A 175 4.76 0.43 10.10
C TYR A 175 6.24 0.58 10.48
N LYS A 176 6.96 -0.52 10.65
CA LYS A 176 8.40 -0.49 10.92
C LYS A 176 9.19 0.06 9.73
N ILE A 177 8.87 -0.37 8.51
CA ILE A 177 9.47 0.16 7.28
C ILE A 177 9.23 1.67 7.16
N ARG A 178 7.99 2.11 7.40
CA ARG A 178 7.62 3.54 7.41
C ARG A 178 8.47 4.32 8.40
N ASN A 179 8.69 3.78 9.60
CA ASN A 179 9.48 4.45 10.63
C ASN A 179 10.96 4.58 10.24
N LEU A 180 11.54 3.58 9.58
CA LEU A 180 12.91 3.69 9.06
C LEU A 180 13.03 4.84 8.07
N PHE A 181 12.05 4.97 7.17
CA PHE A 181 12.00 6.08 6.23
C PHE A 181 11.82 7.43 6.94
N ALA A 182 10.82 7.53 7.82
CA ALA A 182 10.49 8.78 8.52
C ALA A 182 11.60 9.29 9.45
N HIS A 183 12.43 8.38 9.98
CA HIS A 183 13.56 8.73 10.85
C HIS A 183 14.89 8.88 10.10
N GLY A 184 14.91 8.73 8.77
CA GLY A 184 16.11 8.86 7.96
C GLY A 184 17.12 7.72 8.17
N SER A 185 16.67 6.59 8.71
CA SER A 185 17.52 5.41 8.98
C SER A 185 17.73 4.54 7.74
N LEU A 186 17.00 4.82 6.66
CA LEU A 186 17.00 4.05 5.42
C LEU A 186 18.04 4.64 4.44
N LYS A 187 18.90 3.79 3.88
CA LYS A 187 19.83 4.15 2.80
C LYS A 187 19.24 3.72 1.48
N PHE A 188 19.18 4.58 0.47
CA PHE A 188 18.69 4.14 -0.85
C PHE A 188 19.79 3.37 -1.59
N SER A 189 19.39 2.30 -2.27
CA SER A 189 20.31 1.52 -3.11
C SER A 189 20.70 2.29 -4.38
N GLU A 190 21.77 1.82 -5.00
CA GLU A 190 22.23 2.28 -6.31
C GLU A 190 21.54 1.50 -7.45
N PRO A 191 21.49 2.02 -8.68
CA PRO A 191 20.89 1.32 -9.81
C PRO A 191 21.60 0.00 -10.11
N ASP A 192 20.82 -0.96 -10.63
CA ASP A 192 21.33 -2.28 -11.01
C ASP A 192 22.44 -2.17 -12.09
N GLY A 193 23.40 -3.09 -12.06
CA GLY A 193 24.56 -3.10 -12.95
C GLY A 193 25.70 -2.16 -12.55
N TRP A 194 25.48 -1.24 -11.60
CA TRP A 194 26.53 -0.35 -11.04
C TRP A 194 26.97 -0.77 -9.63
N HIS A 195 26.23 -1.70 -9.02
CA HIS A 195 26.56 -2.35 -7.76
C HIS A 195 26.34 -3.87 -7.84
N HIS A 196 27.02 -4.62 -6.97
CA HIS A 196 26.90 -6.09 -6.89
C HIS A 196 25.60 -6.58 -6.22
N THR A 197 24.66 -5.68 -5.91
CA THR A 197 23.43 -5.98 -5.18
C THR A 197 22.23 -5.51 -5.96
N THR A 198 21.27 -6.40 -6.20
CA THR A 198 19.98 -6.04 -6.80
C THR A 198 19.21 -5.12 -5.85
N PRO A 199 18.78 -3.93 -6.30
CA PRO A 199 18.01 -3.02 -5.47
C PRO A 199 16.54 -3.46 -5.40
N TYR A 200 16.06 -3.84 -4.21
CA TYR A 200 14.67 -4.26 -4.00
C TYR A 200 13.80 -3.19 -3.32
N ASP A 201 14.33 -1.98 -3.14
CA ASP A 201 13.64 -0.87 -2.47
C ASP A 201 12.27 -0.62 -3.07
N ASN A 202 12.20 -0.62 -4.40
CA ASN A 202 10.99 -0.31 -5.12
C ASN A 202 9.90 -1.37 -4.87
N GLU A 203 10.26 -2.64 -4.97
CA GLU A 203 9.37 -3.77 -4.69
C GLU A 203 8.93 -3.80 -3.22
N ILE A 204 9.82 -3.47 -2.28
CA ILE A 204 9.49 -3.38 -0.85
C ILE A 204 8.43 -2.30 -0.62
N ILE A 205 8.61 -1.11 -1.21
CA ILE A 205 7.65 -0.01 -1.06
C ILE A 205 6.32 -0.31 -1.77
N ILE A 206 6.34 -0.88 -2.97
CA ILE A 206 5.13 -1.30 -3.70
C ILE A 206 4.34 -2.34 -2.91
N THR A 207 5.03 -3.36 -2.40
CA THR A 207 4.43 -4.44 -1.61
C THR A 207 3.87 -3.92 -0.28
N SER A 208 4.61 -3.02 0.37
CA SER A 208 4.17 -2.35 1.60
C SER A 208 2.90 -1.51 1.36
N THR A 209 2.88 -0.75 0.26
CA THR A 209 1.72 0.04 -0.15
C THR A 209 0.49 -0.85 -0.39
N ARG A 210 0.69 -2.00 -1.05
CA ARG A 210 -0.40 -2.97 -1.27
C ARG A 210 -0.99 -3.48 0.04
N LEU A 211 -0.15 -3.80 1.03
CA LEU A 211 -0.62 -4.25 2.34
C LEU A 211 -1.43 -3.18 3.05
N VAL A 212 -1.03 -1.90 2.99
CA VAL A 212 -1.81 -0.79 3.55
C VAL A 212 -3.19 -0.71 2.90
N LEU A 213 -3.26 -0.81 1.58
CA LEU A 213 -4.53 -0.78 0.86
C LEU A 213 -5.44 -1.97 1.21
N PHE A 214 -4.89 -3.18 1.36
CA PHE A 214 -5.66 -4.32 1.84
C PHE A 214 -6.14 -4.15 3.28
N THR A 215 -5.31 -3.60 4.16
CA THR A 215 -5.72 -3.27 5.53
C THR A 215 -6.87 -2.26 5.55
N LEU A 216 -6.80 -1.21 4.73
CA LEU A 216 -7.90 -0.25 4.56
C LEU A 216 -9.17 -0.92 4.06
N GLN A 217 -9.05 -1.80 3.08
CA GLN A 217 -10.17 -2.58 2.55
C GLN A 217 -10.85 -3.40 3.65
N MET A 218 -10.06 -4.11 4.48
CA MET A 218 -10.59 -4.85 5.64
C MET A 218 -11.24 -3.93 6.68
N LEU A 219 -10.63 -2.77 6.95
CA LEU A 219 -11.20 -1.78 7.86
C LEU A 219 -12.55 -1.26 7.38
N PHE A 220 -12.69 -0.94 6.09
CA PHE A 220 -13.99 -0.49 5.56
C PHE A 220 -15.06 -1.55 5.67
N ILE A 221 -14.71 -2.82 5.44
CA ILE A 221 -15.64 -3.95 5.61
C ILE A 221 -16.11 -4.06 7.07
N SER A 222 -15.21 -3.84 8.04
CA SER A 222 -15.55 -3.94 9.47
C SER A 222 -16.24 -2.73 10.05
N VAL A 223 -15.99 -1.53 9.51
CA VAL A 223 -16.47 -0.26 10.07
C VAL A 223 -17.83 0.15 9.51
N TYR A 224 -18.10 -0.16 8.24
CA TYR A 224 -19.29 0.32 7.56
C TYR A 224 -20.37 -0.76 7.47
N ASP A 225 -21.42 -0.61 8.29
CA ASP A 225 -22.49 -1.59 8.44
C ASP A 225 -23.63 -1.45 7.41
N ASP A 226 -23.86 -0.24 6.86
CA ASP A 226 -24.88 0.01 5.83
C ASP A 226 -24.28 0.10 4.43
N LEU A 227 -24.21 -1.06 3.77
CA LEU A 227 -23.66 -1.22 2.42
C LEU A 227 -24.77 -1.41 1.38
N ASN A 228 -26.00 -0.96 1.67
CA ASN A 228 -27.16 -1.09 0.78
C ASN A 228 -27.23 -0.03 -0.33
N PHE A 229 -26.08 0.51 -0.74
CA PHE A 229 -25.97 1.41 -1.88
C PHE A 229 -25.17 0.76 -3.01
N LYS A 230 -25.25 1.37 -4.19
CA LYS A 230 -24.55 0.92 -5.38
C LYS A 230 -23.41 1.87 -5.74
N ILE A 231 -22.30 1.30 -6.17
CA ILE A 231 -21.14 2.05 -6.66
C ILE A 231 -21.10 1.88 -8.19
N PRO A 232 -21.31 2.97 -8.97
CA PRO A 232 -21.38 2.91 -10.43
C PRO A 232 -20.05 2.47 -11.02
N LYS A 233 -20.00 1.92 -12.24
CA LYS A 233 -18.72 1.44 -12.83
C LYS A 233 -17.73 2.56 -13.10
N ARG A 234 -18.19 3.64 -13.71
CA ARG A 234 -17.47 4.92 -13.86
C ARG A 234 -18.13 5.99 -13.00
N LEU A 235 -17.40 7.06 -12.69
CA LEU A 235 -17.88 8.14 -11.81
C LEU A 235 -19.17 8.81 -12.34
N HIS A 236 -19.39 8.80 -13.65
CA HIS A 236 -20.55 9.41 -14.31
C HIS A 236 -21.59 8.40 -14.79
N ASP A 237 -21.40 7.09 -14.52
CA ASP A 237 -22.40 6.09 -14.90
C ASP A 237 -23.62 6.18 -13.98
N ARG A 238 -24.78 5.74 -14.48
CA ARG A 238 -25.99 5.63 -13.65
C ARG A 238 -25.76 4.65 -12.49
N ILE A 239 -26.03 5.10 -11.27
CA ILE A 239 -25.85 4.34 -10.02
C ILE A 239 -26.58 2.98 -10.06
N GLU A 240 -27.72 2.91 -10.75
CA GLU A 240 -28.53 1.69 -10.91
C GLU A 240 -27.74 0.52 -11.54
N LYS A 241 -26.77 0.84 -12.41
CA LYS A 241 -25.86 -0.13 -13.07
C LYS A 241 -24.59 -0.40 -12.25
N GLY A 242 -24.49 0.20 -11.07
CA GLY A 242 -23.41 -0.01 -10.13
C GLY A 242 -23.54 -1.34 -9.40
N ALA A 243 -22.45 -1.74 -8.77
CA ALA A 243 -22.44 -2.96 -7.97
C ALA A 243 -22.71 -2.63 -6.49
N LYS A 244 -23.16 -3.64 -5.73
CA LYS A 244 -23.40 -3.47 -4.29
C LYS A 244 -22.10 -3.06 -3.59
N ALA A 245 -22.20 -2.12 -2.65
CA ALA A 245 -21.03 -1.62 -1.95
C ALA A 245 -20.27 -2.71 -1.20
N SER A 246 -20.97 -3.71 -0.64
CA SER A 246 -20.36 -4.90 -0.04
C SER A 246 -19.48 -5.65 -1.03
N ASP A 247 -20.04 -6.01 -2.18
CA ASP A 247 -19.33 -6.77 -3.20
C ASP A 247 -18.12 -5.97 -3.71
N PHE A 248 -18.27 -4.64 -3.81
CA PHE A 248 -17.21 -3.75 -4.27
C PHE A 248 -16.08 -3.69 -3.25
N LEU A 249 -16.41 -3.56 -1.96
CA LEU A 249 -15.44 -3.57 -0.89
C LEU A 249 -14.62 -4.85 -0.87
N PHE A 250 -15.21 -6.03 -1.07
CA PHE A 250 -14.45 -7.30 -1.06
C PHE A 250 -13.53 -7.50 -2.27
N SER A 251 -13.75 -6.77 -3.35
CA SER A 251 -13.14 -7.06 -4.66
C SER A 251 -12.43 -5.88 -5.30
N MET A 252 -12.35 -4.72 -4.63
CA MET A 252 -11.77 -3.51 -5.20
C MET A 252 -10.29 -3.63 -5.62
N HIS A 253 -9.59 -4.64 -5.12
CA HIS A 253 -8.22 -4.96 -5.54
C HIS A 253 -8.17 -5.82 -6.81
N LEU A 254 -9.30 -6.33 -7.31
CA LEU A 254 -9.37 -7.24 -8.46
C LEU A 254 -9.73 -6.51 -9.76
N LYS A 255 -9.09 -6.91 -10.87
CA LYS A 255 -9.39 -6.43 -12.23
C LYS A 255 -10.77 -6.90 -12.71
N SER A 256 -11.09 -8.16 -12.43
CA SER A 256 -12.33 -8.80 -12.86
C SER A 256 -13.39 -8.69 -11.77
N TYR A 257 -13.94 -7.49 -11.63
CA TYR A 257 -15.12 -7.30 -10.78
C TYR A 257 -16.39 -7.54 -11.60
N LYS A 258 -17.21 -8.52 -11.20
CA LYS A 258 -18.50 -8.79 -11.84
C LYS A 258 -19.52 -7.78 -11.29
N TYR A 259 -19.85 -6.78 -12.11
CA TYR A 259 -21.10 -6.06 -11.97
C TYR A 259 -22.20 -7.04 -12.40
N ASN A 260 -22.80 -7.74 -11.44
CA ASN A 260 -24.00 -8.55 -11.70
C ASN A 260 -25.22 -7.63 -11.82
#